data_AF-A0A948L2H7-F1
#
_entry.id   AF-A0A948L2H7-F1
#
_cell.length_a   1.000
_cell.length_b   1.000
_cell.length_c   1.000
_cell.angle_alpha   90.00
_cell.angle_beta   90.00
_cell.angle_gamma   90.00
#
_symmetry.space_group_name_H-M   'P 1'
#
loop_
_entity.id
_entity.type
_entity.pdbx_description
1 polymer ?
#
loop_
_entity_poly.entity_id
_entity_poly.type
_entity_poly.pdbx_seq_one_letter_code
_entity_poly.pdbx_strand_id
1 'polypeptide(L)'
;MAERNGGIGWREIGMDVGAVLSFALTLWLAIEDKASSATVTGLMAVGFAALRHLPLIDTIEAFGLKAKLRQTVSEADDLLTGLRTATSTASKLAYFQLAYIGRMASPTWDYKRDLLGQVDEGLRKTGGTEAEIAPLREPIIRFLLADIYYLLRRIVSHRVNQRQREIRAEQNALFGNRPIPAGDPNYTRLSEELHAMRDMESLGNDLMANPKLACFAELITQQLEQTGLPPDDLAKLRPLAMRFGLAGQAAWSKMQLTDDAFAIARAQNSEQWQPYFVEVFGEEPK
;
A
#
# COMPACT_ATOMS: atom_id res chain seq x y z
N MET A 1 -23.37 -38.93 12.11
CA MET A 1 -23.05 -40.29 12.61
C MET A 1 -24.30 -41.12 12.47
N ALA A 2 -24.43 -41.85 11.35
CA ALA A 2 -25.47 -42.86 11.18
C ALA A 2 -24.76 -44.21 11.34
N GLU A 3 -25.15 -44.97 12.37
CA GLU A 3 -24.69 -46.34 12.57
C GLU A 3 -25.11 -47.19 11.38
N ARG A 4 -24.17 -47.46 10.47
CA ARG A 4 -24.29 -48.56 9.51
C ARG A 4 -24.18 -49.85 10.32
N ASN A 5 -25.31 -50.36 10.80
CA ASN A 5 -25.43 -51.74 11.25
C ASN A 5 -25.08 -52.65 10.08
N GLY A 6 -23.82 -53.10 10.03
CA GLY A 6 -23.30 -54.05 9.07
C GLY A 6 -23.83 -55.46 9.35
N GLY A 7 -25.10 -55.70 9.03
CA GLY A 7 -25.54 -57.07 8.80
C GLY A 7 -24.74 -57.61 7.63
N ILE A 8 -23.82 -58.53 7.89
CA ILE A 8 -23.06 -59.27 6.88
C ILE A 8 -24.09 -59.80 5.89
N GLY A 9 -24.13 -59.19 4.69
CA GLY A 9 -25.17 -59.49 3.73
C GLY A 9 -25.02 -60.95 3.34
N TRP A 10 -26.12 -61.72 3.35
CA TRP A 10 -26.14 -63.12 2.89
C TRP A 10 -25.44 -63.36 1.54
N ARG A 11 -25.32 -62.31 0.72
CA ARG A 11 -24.54 -62.28 -0.52
C ARG A 11 -23.02 -62.41 -0.32
N GLU A 12 -22.43 -61.76 0.68
CA GLU A 12 -20.99 -61.84 0.96
C GLU A 12 -20.61 -63.24 1.45
N ILE A 13 -21.42 -63.80 2.35
CA ILE A 13 -21.27 -65.18 2.82
C ILE A 13 -21.40 -66.17 1.65
N GLY A 14 -22.40 -65.97 0.78
CA GLY A 14 -22.58 -66.81 -0.42
C GLY A 14 -21.39 -66.78 -1.37
N MET A 15 -20.77 -65.61 -1.56
CA MET A 15 -19.58 -65.47 -2.41
C MET A 15 -18.33 -66.08 -1.78
N ASP A 16 -18.11 -65.93 -0.46
CA ASP A 16 -16.97 -66.52 0.24
C ASP A 16 -17.05 -68.04 0.28
N VAL A 17 -18.23 -68.57 0.59
CA VAL A 17 -18.48 -70.02 0.57
C VAL A 17 -18.35 -70.57 -0.85
N GLY A 18 -18.87 -69.86 -1.85
CA GLY A 18 -18.75 -70.23 -3.26
C GLY A 18 -17.31 -70.26 -3.76
N ALA A 19 -16.48 -69.29 -3.38
CA ALA A 19 -15.06 -69.23 -3.73
C ALA A 19 -14.25 -70.35 -3.08
N VAL A 20 -14.47 -70.61 -1.78
CA VAL A 20 -13.80 -71.71 -1.06
C VAL A 20 -14.20 -73.07 -1.62
N LEU A 21 -15.49 -73.27 -1.92
CA LEU A 21 -15.99 -74.51 -2.52
C LEU A 21 -15.47 -74.73 -3.94
N SER A 22 -15.47 -73.70 -4.78
CA SER A 22 -14.95 -73.81 -6.16
C SER A 22 -13.44 -74.05 -6.17
N PHE A 23 -12.68 -73.45 -5.26
CA PHE A 23 -11.25 -73.73 -5.08
C PHE A 23 -10.99 -75.16 -4.60
N ALA A 24 -11.73 -75.64 -3.60
CA ALA A 24 -11.64 -77.01 -3.09
C ALA A 24 -12.00 -78.04 -4.16
N LEU A 25 -13.06 -77.80 -4.95
CA LEU A 25 -13.46 -78.64 -6.08
C LEU A 25 -12.39 -78.65 -7.18
N THR A 26 -11.72 -77.53 -7.42
CA THR A 26 -10.62 -77.45 -8.39
C THR A 26 -9.45 -78.32 -7.96
N LEU A 27 -9.06 -78.23 -6.69
CA LEU A 27 -7.99 -79.04 -6.10
C LEU A 27 -8.33 -80.53 -6.16
N TRP A 28 -9.59 -80.88 -5.88
CA TRP A 28 -10.08 -82.26 -6.00
C TRP A 28 -10.02 -82.78 -7.44
N LEU A 29 -10.55 -82.02 -8.41
CA LEU A 29 -10.56 -82.39 -9.82
C LEU A 29 -9.16 -82.47 -10.44
N ALA A 30 -8.21 -81.66 -9.95
CA ALA A 30 -6.81 -81.71 -10.35
C ALA A 30 -6.12 -83.01 -9.88
N ILE A 31 -6.52 -83.57 -8.73
CA ILE A 31 -6.01 -84.85 -8.23
C ILE A 31 -6.57 -86.04 -9.05
N GLU A 32 -7.78 -85.94 -9.59
CA GLU A 32 -8.39 -86.94 -10.49
C GLU A 32 -7.89 -86.87 -11.95
N ASP A 33 -6.86 -86.07 -12.25
CA ASP A 33 -6.24 -85.92 -13.57
C ASP A 33 -7.20 -85.40 -14.68
N LYS A 34 -8.31 -84.75 -14.29
CA LYS A 34 -9.28 -84.11 -15.21
C LYS A 34 -8.88 -82.65 -15.48
N ALA A 35 -7.75 -82.48 -16.16
CA ALA A 35 -7.14 -81.17 -16.43
C ALA A 35 -8.11 -80.14 -17.06
N SER A 36 -9.05 -80.59 -17.89
CA SER A 36 -10.03 -79.71 -18.55
C SER A 36 -11.14 -79.20 -17.61
N SER A 37 -11.49 -79.95 -16.56
CA SER A 37 -12.47 -79.49 -15.56
C SER A 37 -11.83 -78.63 -14.48
N ALA A 38 -10.59 -78.93 -14.08
CA ALA A 38 -9.84 -78.14 -13.11
C ALA A 38 -9.54 -76.71 -13.62
N THR A 39 -9.29 -76.54 -14.92
CA THR A 39 -9.10 -75.21 -15.52
C THR A 39 -10.36 -74.35 -15.46
N VAL A 40 -11.54 -74.94 -15.69
CA VAL A 40 -12.83 -74.22 -15.61
C VAL A 40 -13.16 -73.80 -14.18
N THR A 41 -12.98 -74.69 -13.20
CA THR A 41 -13.25 -74.35 -11.79
C THR A 41 -12.20 -73.38 -11.23
N GLY A 42 -10.95 -73.45 -11.69
CA GLY A 42 -9.90 -72.47 -11.36
C GLY A 42 -10.21 -71.08 -11.92
N LEU A 43 -10.68 -70.98 -13.17
CA LEU A 43 -11.14 -69.71 -13.76
C LEU A 43 -12.34 -69.14 -13.01
N MET A 44 -13.29 -69.98 -12.57
CA MET A 44 -14.41 -69.53 -11.73
C MET A 44 -13.94 -69.00 -10.37
N ALA A 45 -13.00 -69.68 -9.71
CA ALA A 45 -12.46 -69.22 -8.42
C ALA A 45 -11.75 -67.86 -8.55
N VAL A 46 -10.94 -67.68 -9.61
CA VAL A 46 -10.32 -66.38 -9.94
C VAL A 46 -11.38 -65.32 -10.26
N GLY A 47 -12.43 -65.68 -11.01
CA GLY A 47 -13.54 -64.77 -11.33
C GLY A 47 -14.29 -64.28 -10.10
N PHE A 48 -14.60 -65.17 -9.15
CA PHE A 48 -15.26 -64.79 -7.88
C PHE A 48 -14.35 -63.97 -6.97
N ALA A 49 -13.05 -64.28 -6.90
CA ALA A 49 -12.08 -63.47 -6.17
C ALA A 49 -11.94 -62.06 -6.78
N ALA A 50 -11.91 -61.96 -8.12
CA ALA A 50 -11.85 -60.68 -8.82
C ALA A 50 -13.12 -59.84 -8.58
N LEU A 51 -14.32 -60.43 -8.63
CA LEU A 51 -15.58 -59.73 -8.35
C LEU A 51 -15.67 -59.22 -6.90
N ARG A 52 -15.09 -59.95 -5.94
CA ARG A 52 -15.02 -59.51 -4.54
C ARG A 52 -14.05 -58.34 -4.34
N HIS A 53 -12.99 -58.27 -5.13
CA HIS A 53 -11.99 -57.18 -5.02
C HIS A 53 -12.26 -56.00 -5.97
N LEU A 54 -13.19 -56.13 -6.91
CA LEU A 54 -13.68 -55.04 -7.77
C LEU A 54 -14.09 -53.77 -6.98
N PRO A 55 -14.86 -53.84 -5.87
CA PRO A 55 -15.19 -52.64 -5.10
C PRO A 55 -13.99 -51.98 -4.40
N LEU A 56 -12.87 -52.70 -4.18
CA LEU A 56 -11.63 -52.09 -3.67
C LEU A 56 -10.96 -51.21 -4.74
N ILE A 57 -11.09 -51.58 -6.02
CA ILE A 57 -10.56 -50.79 -7.14
C ILE A 57 -11.30 -49.44 -7.23
N ASP A 58 -12.63 -49.44 -7.11
CA ASP A 58 -13.43 -48.20 -7.05
C ASP A 58 -13.02 -47.30 -5.87
N THR A 59 -12.67 -47.88 -4.72
CA THR A 59 -12.16 -47.08 -3.59
C THR A 59 -10.78 -46.49 -3.87
N ILE A 60 -9.87 -47.21 -4.51
CA ILE A 60 -8.54 -46.71 -4.89
C ILE A 60 -8.66 -45.56 -5.90
N GLU A 61 -9.55 -45.68 -6.89
CA GLU A 61 -9.83 -44.59 -7.84
C GLU A 61 -10.43 -43.36 -7.14
N ALA A 62 -11.37 -43.56 -6.20
CA ALA A 62 -11.93 -42.46 -5.41
C ALA A 62 -10.88 -41.79 -4.50
N PHE A 63 -9.94 -42.54 -3.93
CA PHE A 63 -8.81 -42.01 -3.18
C PHE A 63 -7.82 -41.26 -4.09
N GLY A 64 -7.52 -41.80 -5.27
CA GLY A 64 -6.68 -41.16 -6.28
C GLY A 64 -7.27 -39.84 -6.78
N LEU A 65 -8.58 -39.79 -7.03
CA LEU A 65 -9.27 -38.57 -7.43
C LEU A 65 -9.24 -37.51 -6.31
N LYS A 66 -9.49 -37.90 -5.05
CA LYS A 66 -9.39 -36.98 -3.90
C LYS A 66 -7.96 -36.46 -3.70
N ALA A 67 -6.95 -37.31 -3.86
CA ALA A 67 -5.55 -36.91 -3.77
C ALA A 67 -5.19 -35.91 -4.87
N LYS A 68 -5.60 -36.19 -6.12
CA LYS A 68 -5.39 -35.29 -7.25
C LYS A 68 -6.10 -33.95 -7.07
N LEU A 69 -7.35 -33.95 -6.60
CA LEU A 69 -8.08 -32.71 -6.29
C LEU A 69 -7.40 -31.88 -5.20
N ARG A 70 -6.92 -32.52 -4.12
CA ARG A 70 -6.16 -31.82 -3.07
C ARG A 70 -4.86 -31.24 -3.60
N GLN A 71 -4.15 -31.99 -4.45
CA GLN A 71 -2.94 -31.50 -5.10
C GLN A 71 -3.24 -30.29 -6.00
N THR A 72 -4.25 -30.37 -6.86
CA THR A 72 -4.64 -29.25 -7.73
C THR A 72 -5.11 -28.02 -6.95
N VAL A 73 -5.83 -28.22 -5.83
CA VAL A 73 -6.21 -27.12 -4.93
C VAL A 73 -4.97 -26.49 -4.30
N SER A 74 -4.02 -27.31 -3.81
CA SER A 74 -2.75 -26.81 -3.27
C SER A 74 -1.93 -26.04 -4.30
N GLU A 75 -1.81 -26.58 -5.53
CA GLU A 75 -1.11 -25.91 -6.63
C GLU A 75 -1.79 -24.59 -7.01
N ALA A 76 -3.12 -24.54 -7.00
CA ALA A 76 -3.87 -23.32 -7.23
C ALA A 76 -3.66 -22.29 -6.12
N ASP A 77 -3.62 -22.71 -4.85
CA ASP A 77 -3.32 -21.84 -3.70
C ASP A 77 -1.89 -21.28 -3.77
N ASP A 78 -0.92 -22.10 -4.17
CA ASP A 78 0.48 -21.68 -4.38
C ASP A 78 0.59 -20.66 -5.53
N LEU A 79 -0.10 -20.91 -6.65
CA LEU A 79 -0.14 -19.99 -7.79
C LEU A 79 -0.82 -18.66 -7.42
N LEU A 80 -1.93 -18.69 -6.68
CA LEU A 80 -2.60 -17.48 -6.18
C LEU A 80 -1.70 -16.69 -5.23
N THR A 81 -0.94 -17.37 -4.38
CA THR A 81 0.03 -16.74 -3.47
C THR A 81 1.17 -16.08 -4.26
N GLY A 82 1.69 -16.74 -5.28
CA GLY A 82 2.69 -16.19 -6.20
C GLY A 82 2.17 -14.96 -6.94
N LEU A 83 0.94 -15.02 -7.47
CA LEU A 83 0.29 -13.92 -8.16
C LEU A 83 0.09 -12.72 -7.23
N ARG A 84 -0.42 -12.92 -6.01
CA ARG A 84 -0.56 -11.85 -5.00
C ARG A 84 0.76 -11.15 -4.70
N THR A 85 1.84 -11.92 -4.56
CA THR A 85 3.18 -11.39 -4.30
C THR A 85 3.69 -10.56 -5.48
N ALA A 86 3.51 -11.04 -6.70
CA ALA A 86 3.88 -10.32 -7.92
C ALA A 86 3.05 -9.03 -8.09
N THR A 87 1.74 -9.08 -7.89
CA THR A 87 0.84 -7.92 -7.96
C THR A 87 1.19 -6.89 -6.88
N SER A 88 1.49 -7.31 -5.65
CA SER A 88 1.94 -6.42 -4.58
C SER A 88 3.24 -5.69 -4.96
N THR A 89 4.21 -6.42 -5.52
CA THR A 89 5.50 -5.85 -5.97
C THR A 89 5.32 -4.87 -7.14
N ALA A 90 4.51 -5.23 -8.13
CA ALA A 90 4.17 -4.36 -9.26
C ALA A 90 3.42 -3.10 -8.79
N SER A 91 2.51 -3.24 -7.83
CA SER A 91 1.76 -2.11 -7.26
C SER A 91 2.66 -1.16 -6.49
N LYS A 92 3.61 -1.67 -5.69
CA LYS A 92 4.65 -0.84 -5.05
C LYS A 92 5.40 -0.01 -6.09
N LEU A 93 5.86 -0.65 -7.17
CA LEU A 93 6.55 0.05 -8.24
C LEU A 93 5.65 1.11 -8.89
N ALA A 94 4.38 0.80 -9.15
CA ALA A 94 3.41 1.75 -9.68
C ALA A 94 3.20 2.95 -8.75
N TYR A 95 3.07 2.73 -7.44
CA TYR A 95 3.01 3.80 -6.43
C TYR A 95 4.23 4.71 -6.48
N PHE A 96 5.43 4.14 -6.51
CA PHE A 96 6.67 4.91 -6.65
C PHE A 96 6.70 5.69 -7.96
N GLN A 97 6.41 5.04 -9.08
CA GLN A 97 6.40 5.69 -10.39
C GLN A 97 5.39 6.84 -10.44
N LEU A 98 4.16 6.66 -9.95
CA LEU A 98 3.14 7.71 -9.91
C LEU A 98 3.54 8.89 -9.03
N ALA A 99 4.24 8.62 -7.94
CA ALA A 99 4.73 9.66 -7.06
C ALA A 99 5.86 10.49 -7.72
N TYR A 100 6.75 9.85 -8.48
CA TYR A 100 7.90 10.49 -9.13
C TYR A 100 7.62 11.12 -10.50
N ILE A 101 6.76 10.52 -11.33
CA ILE A 101 6.45 10.99 -12.70
C ILE A 101 5.96 12.45 -12.69
N GLY A 102 5.43 12.91 -11.55
CA GLY A 102 4.88 14.24 -11.21
C GLY A 102 5.72 15.48 -11.51
N ARG A 103 7.05 15.37 -11.48
CA ARG A 103 7.90 16.56 -11.26
C ARG A 103 8.50 17.20 -12.50
N MET A 104 8.39 16.59 -13.69
CA MET A 104 9.04 17.11 -14.90
C MET A 104 8.12 17.50 -16.06
N ALA A 105 6.90 16.95 -16.18
CA ALA A 105 5.89 17.34 -17.18
C ALA A 105 4.65 16.43 -17.07
N SER A 106 3.91 16.52 -15.96
CA SER A 106 3.13 15.39 -15.48
C SER A 106 1.61 15.53 -15.54
N PRO A 107 0.86 14.41 -15.60
CA PRO A 107 -0.58 14.41 -15.37
C PRO A 107 -1.01 15.11 -14.08
N THR A 108 -2.23 15.66 -14.11
CA THR A 108 -2.83 16.36 -12.98
C THR A 108 -2.99 15.45 -11.77
N TRP A 109 -3.04 16.05 -10.58
CA TRP A 109 -3.37 15.35 -9.34
C TRP A 109 -4.68 14.56 -9.44
N ASP A 110 -5.67 15.06 -10.20
CA ASP A 110 -6.93 14.35 -10.46
C ASP A 110 -6.69 12.99 -11.13
N TYR A 111 -5.86 12.97 -12.18
CA TYR A 111 -5.50 11.75 -12.88
C TYR A 111 -4.69 10.79 -12.00
N LYS A 112 -3.77 11.30 -11.18
CA LYS A 112 -3.04 10.48 -10.21
C LYS A 112 -4.00 9.82 -9.23
N ARG A 113 -4.95 10.56 -8.67
CA ARG A 113 -5.95 10.02 -7.74
C ARG A 113 -6.77 8.89 -8.36
N ASP A 114 -7.18 9.05 -9.62
CA ASP A 114 -7.88 8.01 -10.36
C ASP A 114 -7.03 6.74 -10.55
N LEU A 115 -5.78 6.89 -11.02
CA LEU A 115 -4.87 5.75 -11.17
C LEU A 115 -4.59 5.02 -9.85
N LEU A 116 -4.47 5.74 -8.74
CA LEU A 116 -4.28 5.12 -7.42
C LEU A 116 -5.53 4.34 -7.00
N GLY A 117 -6.72 4.86 -7.30
CA GLY A 117 -7.98 4.13 -7.11
C GLY A 117 -8.03 2.83 -7.91
N GLN A 118 -7.53 2.84 -9.15
CA GLN A 118 -7.44 1.64 -9.98
C GLN A 118 -6.44 0.61 -9.41
N VAL A 119 -5.28 1.06 -8.91
CA VAL A 119 -4.28 0.20 -8.27
C VAL A 119 -4.85 -0.42 -6.98
N ASP A 120 -5.49 0.39 -6.14
CA ASP A 120 -6.17 -0.05 -4.92
C ASP A 120 -7.23 -1.12 -5.21
N GLU A 121 -8.08 -0.87 -6.21
CA GLU A 121 -9.13 -1.80 -6.61
C GLU A 121 -8.53 -3.11 -7.14
N GLY A 122 -7.45 -3.04 -7.92
CA GLY A 122 -6.70 -4.22 -8.37
C GLY A 122 -6.17 -5.05 -7.20
N LEU A 123 -5.56 -4.41 -6.21
CA LEU A 123 -5.06 -5.08 -5.00
C LEU A 123 -6.18 -5.74 -4.20
N ARG A 124 -7.30 -5.04 -3.98
CA ARG A 124 -8.47 -5.61 -3.28
C ARG A 124 -9.06 -6.82 -4.01
N LYS A 125 -9.17 -6.76 -5.34
CA LYS A 125 -9.64 -7.89 -6.17
C LYS A 125 -8.76 -9.13 -6.05
N THR A 126 -7.45 -8.95 -5.81
CA THR A 126 -6.54 -10.07 -5.55
C THR A 126 -6.57 -10.57 -4.11
N GLY A 127 -7.40 -9.98 -3.24
CA GLY A 127 -7.55 -10.35 -1.84
C GLY A 127 -6.68 -9.55 -0.87
N GLY A 128 -6.09 -8.42 -1.31
CA GLY A 128 -5.35 -7.53 -0.43
C GLY A 128 -6.27 -6.81 0.55
N THR A 129 -5.86 -6.78 1.82
CA THR A 129 -6.58 -6.07 2.89
C THR A 129 -6.15 -4.61 2.98
N GLU A 130 -6.97 -3.73 3.57
CA GLU A 130 -6.60 -2.32 3.75
C GLU A 130 -5.33 -2.17 4.61
N ALA A 131 -5.09 -3.07 5.56
CA ALA A 131 -3.87 -3.08 6.37
C ALA A 131 -2.60 -3.35 5.55
N GLU A 132 -2.70 -4.14 4.47
CA GLU A 132 -1.59 -4.42 3.55
C GLU A 132 -1.43 -3.32 2.50
N ILE A 133 -2.53 -2.71 2.05
CA ILE A 133 -2.54 -1.70 0.99
C ILE A 133 -2.09 -0.33 1.52
N ALA A 134 -2.54 0.07 2.71
CA ALA A 134 -2.21 1.35 3.33
C ALA A 134 -0.71 1.70 3.32
N PRO A 135 0.22 0.83 3.78
CA PRO A 135 1.66 1.14 3.74
C PRO A 135 2.21 1.28 2.32
N LEU A 136 1.58 0.68 1.30
CA LEU A 136 2.03 0.83 -0.09
C LEU A 136 1.82 2.26 -0.63
N ARG A 137 0.88 3.00 -0.04
CA ARG A 137 0.60 4.40 -0.39
C ARG A 137 1.58 5.38 0.24
N GLU A 138 2.42 4.95 1.17
CA GLU A 138 3.35 5.84 1.89
C GLU A 138 4.17 6.73 0.95
N PRO A 139 4.79 6.24 -0.15
CA PRO A 139 5.56 7.10 -1.05
C PRO A 139 4.73 8.26 -1.57
N ILE A 140 3.51 8.01 -2.06
CA ILE A 140 2.68 9.07 -2.61
C ILE A 140 2.20 10.06 -1.55
N ILE A 141 1.94 9.59 -0.32
CA ILE A 141 1.61 10.47 0.79
C ILE A 141 2.81 11.35 1.16
N ARG A 142 4.04 10.83 1.20
CA ARG A 142 5.25 11.64 1.43
C ARG A 142 5.39 12.76 0.40
N PHE A 143 5.15 12.45 -0.88
CA PHE A 143 5.19 13.46 -1.94
C PHE A 143 4.07 14.49 -1.82
N LEU A 144 2.86 14.07 -1.47
CA LEU A 144 1.74 14.99 -1.18
C LEU A 144 2.13 15.99 -0.07
N LEU A 145 2.69 15.48 1.03
CA LEU A 145 3.15 16.32 2.14
C LEU A 145 4.27 17.28 1.71
N ALA A 146 5.19 16.82 0.86
CA ALA A 146 6.23 17.67 0.31
C ALA A 146 5.65 18.80 -0.55
N ASP A 147 4.66 18.53 -1.38
CA ASP A 147 4.04 19.53 -2.23
C ASP A 147 3.25 20.57 -1.40
N ILE A 148 2.54 20.14 -0.34
CA ILE A 148 1.90 21.03 0.65
C ILE A 148 2.94 21.90 1.35
N TYR A 149 4.05 21.29 1.79
CA TYR A 149 5.15 22.03 2.43
C TYR A 149 5.76 23.07 1.49
N TYR A 150 6.03 22.71 0.24
CA TYR A 150 6.60 23.64 -0.73
C TYR A 150 5.67 24.81 -1.05
N LEU A 151 4.35 24.58 -1.03
CA LEU A 151 3.37 25.67 -1.15
C LEU A 151 3.49 26.65 0.01
N LEU A 152 3.49 26.17 1.26
CA LEU A 152 3.67 27.02 2.44
C LEU A 152 5.02 27.73 2.42
N ARG A 153 6.09 27.01 2.10
CA ARG A 153 7.44 27.56 1.95
C ARG A 153 7.42 28.73 0.98
N ARG A 154 6.78 28.59 -0.18
CA ARG A 154 6.72 29.66 -1.20
C ARG A 154 6.05 30.93 -0.66
N ILE A 155 4.93 30.79 0.04
CA ILE A 155 4.21 31.92 0.66
C ILE A 155 5.12 32.65 1.66
N VAL A 156 5.80 31.89 2.51
CA VAL A 156 6.69 32.44 3.53
C VAL A 156 7.95 33.05 2.94
N SER A 157 8.62 32.38 2.01
CA SER A 157 9.80 32.93 1.32
C SER A 157 9.45 34.23 0.59
N HIS A 158 8.25 34.33 -0.01
CA HIS A 158 7.80 35.59 -0.60
C HIS A 158 7.67 36.70 0.47
N ARG A 159 7.06 36.39 1.62
CA ARG A 159 6.94 37.36 2.73
C ARG A 159 8.30 37.78 3.29
N VAL A 160 9.22 36.83 3.51
CA VAL A 160 10.59 37.10 3.96
C VAL A 160 11.29 38.04 2.97
N ASN A 161 11.20 37.75 1.67
CA ASN A 161 11.79 38.61 0.63
C ASN A 161 11.17 40.00 0.58
N GLN A 162 9.86 40.13 0.81
CA GLN A 162 9.19 41.42 0.92
C GLN A 162 9.73 42.22 2.12
N ARG A 163 9.80 41.61 3.30
CA ARG A 163 10.34 42.27 4.51
C ARG A 163 11.80 42.67 4.37
N GLN A 164 12.63 41.81 3.80
CA GLN A 164 14.02 42.15 3.50
C GLN A 164 14.13 43.36 2.55
N ARG A 165 13.23 43.46 1.54
CA ARG A 165 13.18 44.62 0.64
C ARG A 165 12.78 45.90 1.39
N GLU A 166 11.79 45.82 2.28
CA GLU A 166 11.33 46.95 3.11
C GLU A 166 12.44 47.44 4.05
N ILE A 167 13.11 46.54 4.77
CA ILE A 167 14.24 46.88 5.66
C ILE A 167 15.38 47.54 4.87
N ARG A 168 15.73 47.01 3.69
CA ARG A 168 16.76 47.63 2.84
C ARG A 168 16.34 49.00 2.33
N ALA A 169 15.06 49.18 2.00
CA ALA A 169 14.53 50.48 1.62
C ALA A 169 14.57 51.48 2.79
N GLU A 170 14.27 51.05 4.01
CA GLU A 170 14.40 51.85 5.24
C GLU A 170 15.86 52.24 5.51
N GLN A 171 16.80 51.29 5.42
CA GLN A 171 18.23 51.55 5.52
C GLN A 171 18.69 52.58 4.47
N ASN A 172 18.26 52.42 3.21
CA ASN A 172 18.59 53.36 2.14
C ASN A 172 17.97 54.74 2.35
N ALA A 173 16.77 54.82 2.92
CA ALA A 173 16.11 56.10 3.22
C ALA A 173 16.79 56.85 4.38
N LEU A 174 17.23 56.12 5.42
CA LEU A 174 17.90 56.70 6.59
C LEU A 174 19.35 57.08 6.30
N PHE A 175 20.10 56.19 5.65
CA PHE A 175 21.55 56.32 5.50
C PHE A 175 21.97 56.67 4.07
N GLY A 176 21.29 56.12 3.04
CA GLY A 176 21.58 56.42 1.64
C GLY A 176 23.07 56.32 1.30
N ASN A 177 23.62 57.37 0.68
CA ASN A 177 25.06 57.48 0.37
C ASN A 177 25.89 58.12 1.50
N ARG A 178 25.32 58.31 2.70
CA ARG A 178 26.02 58.92 3.83
C ARG A 178 26.84 57.86 4.57
N PRO A 179 28.02 58.21 5.11
CA PRO A 179 28.74 57.32 6.02
C PRO A 179 27.85 56.93 7.20
N ILE A 180 27.70 55.63 7.46
CA ILE A 180 26.94 55.11 8.59
C ILE A 180 27.79 55.30 9.85
N PRO A 181 27.31 56.03 10.88
CA PRO A 181 28.03 56.16 12.14
C PRO A 181 28.25 54.80 12.78
N ALA A 182 29.47 54.53 13.26
CA ALA A 182 29.77 53.32 14.00
C ALA A 182 28.92 53.29 15.29
N GLY A 183 28.05 52.29 15.42
CA GLY A 183 27.15 52.13 16.57
C GLY A 183 25.82 52.87 16.48
N ASP A 184 25.39 53.32 15.30
CA ASP A 184 24.03 53.85 15.12
C ASP A 184 22.98 52.77 15.51
N PRO A 185 22.10 53.05 16.49
CA PRO A 185 21.17 52.04 17.00
C PRO A 185 20.14 51.60 15.96
N ASN A 186 19.78 52.45 15.00
CA ASN A 186 18.84 52.08 13.93
C ASN A 186 19.49 51.15 12.93
N TYR A 187 20.76 51.40 12.58
CA TYR A 187 21.50 50.51 11.69
C TYR A 187 21.68 49.12 12.33
N THR A 188 22.10 49.06 13.60
CA THR A 188 22.25 47.80 14.33
C THR A 188 20.94 47.04 14.40
N ARG A 189 19.83 47.69 14.78
CA ARG A 189 18.50 47.05 14.81
C ARG A 189 18.11 46.46 13.45
N LEU A 190 18.20 47.25 12.38
CA LEU A 190 17.81 46.81 11.03
C LEU A 190 18.72 45.69 10.50
N SER A 191 20.01 45.73 10.82
CA SER A 191 20.95 44.67 10.45
C SER A 191 20.67 43.38 11.22
N GLU A 192 20.40 43.46 12.52
CA GLU A 192 20.00 42.32 13.36
C GLU A 192 18.70 41.68 12.84
N GLU A 193 17.71 42.51 12.51
CA GLU A 193 16.43 42.04 11.94
C GLU A 193 16.64 41.33 10.59
N LEU A 194 17.49 41.87 9.72
CA LEU A 194 17.84 41.24 8.44
C LEU A 194 18.58 39.91 8.63
N HIS A 195 19.50 39.84 9.59
CA HIS A 195 20.25 38.61 9.92
C HIS A 195 19.40 37.55 10.62
N ALA A 196 18.39 37.95 11.38
CA ALA A 196 17.47 37.04 12.05
C ALA A 196 16.57 36.32 11.04
N MET A 197 16.21 36.98 9.93
CA MET A 197 15.40 36.39 8.89
C MET A 197 16.14 35.27 8.13
N ARG A 198 15.59 34.07 8.21
CA ARG A 198 16.08 32.87 7.51
C ARG A 198 15.05 32.42 6.50
N ASP A 199 15.50 32.10 5.30
CA ASP A 199 14.64 31.43 4.32
C ASP A 199 14.30 30.03 4.83
N MET A 200 13.04 29.62 4.69
CA MET A 200 12.63 28.24 4.97
C MET A 200 13.39 27.22 4.12
N GLU A 201 13.93 27.62 2.96
CA GLU A 201 14.83 26.77 2.19
C GLU A 201 16.09 26.35 2.98
N SER A 202 16.66 27.26 3.77
CA SER A 202 17.80 26.96 4.65
C SER A 202 17.43 26.09 5.86
N LEU A 203 16.14 26.02 6.19
CA LEU A 203 15.58 25.23 7.30
C LEU A 203 15.06 23.86 6.84
N GLY A 204 14.99 23.64 5.53
CA GLY A 204 14.56 22.41 4.90
C GLY A 204 15.66 21.36 4.94
N ASN A 205 15.82 20.69 6.09
CA ASN A 205 16.32 19.31 6.08
C ASN A 205 15.44 18.49 5.13
N ASP A 206 16.00 17.44 4.51
CA ASP A 206 15.28 16.55 3.59
C ASP A 206 13.94 16.10 4.21
N LEU A 207 12.86 16.79 3.82
CA LEU A 207 11.53 16.61 4.40
C LEU A 207 11.08 15.16 4.20
N MET A 208 11.46 14.57 3.06
CA MET A 208 11.14 13.19 2.70
C MET A 208 11.81 12.19 3.64
N ALA A 209 12.95 12.55 4.24
CA ALA A 209 13.67 11.73 5.21
C ALA A 209 13.32 12.06 6.67
N ASN A 210 12.50 13.08 6.93
CA ASN A 210 12.23 13.52 8.30
C ASN A 210 11.29 12.53 9.02
N PRO A 211 11.72 11.92 10.14
CA PRO A 211 10.86 10.98 10.89
C PRO A 211 9.63 11.65 11.50
N LYS A 212 9.64 12.98 11.67
CA LYS A 212 8.51 13.77 12.18
C LYS A 212 7.40 14.01 11.15
N LEU A 213 7.46 13.42 9.95
CA LEU A 213 6.36 13.53 8.99
C LEU A 213 5.02 13.03 9.54
N ALA A 214 5.04 12.09 10.49
CA ALA A 214 3.83 11.67 11.19
C ALA A 214 3.17 12.80 12.02
N CYS A 215 3.95 13.77 12.47
CA CYS A 215 3.53 14.97 13.18
C CYS A 215 3.66 16.20 12.26
N PHE A 216 3.13 16.11 11.04
CA PHE A 216 3.34 17.13 10.00
C PHE A 216 2.95 18.55 10.45
N ALA A 217 1.86 18.71 11.23
CA ALA A 217 1.43 20.00 11.75
C ALA A 217 2.44 20.63 12.73
N GLU A 218 3.03 19.82 13.60
CA GLU A 218 4.09 20.27 14.52
C GLU A 218 5.33 20.68 13.72
N LEU A 219 5.71 19.88 12.73
CA LEU A 219 6.90 20.10 11.92
C LEU A 219 6.85 21.45 11.19
N ILE A 220 5.77 21.75 10.48
CA ILE A 220 5.64 23.01 9.74
C ILE A 220 5.53 24.22 10.67
N THR A 221 4.90 24.05 11.85
CA THR A 221 4.79 25.13 12.84
C THR A 221 6.18 25.43 13.42
N GLN A 222 6.93 24.38 13.76
CA GLN A 222 8.31 24.51 14.24
C GLN A 222 9.21 25.23 13.20
N GLN A 223 9.07 24.88 11.91
CA GLN A 223 9.82 25.53 10.83
C GLN A 223 9.40 26.98 10.62
N LEU A 224 8.11 27.29 10.75
CA LEU A 224 7.60 28.67 10.67
C LEU A 224 8.23 29.57 11.75
N GLU A 225 8.29 29.10 13.00
CA GLU A 225 8.90 29.85 14.12
C GLU A 225 10.41 30.09 13.93
N GLN A 226 11.08 29.29 13.09
CA GLN A 226 12.51 29.42 12.81
C GLN A 226 12.84 30.44 11.70
N THR A 227 11.83 31.00 11.04
CA THR A 227 12.01 31.95 9.91
C THR A 227 12.53 33.31 10.33
N GLY A 228 12.40 33.67 11.61
CA GLY A 228 12.77 35.01 12.10
C GLY A 228 11.85 36.13 11.61
N LEU A 229 10.67 35.81 11.08
CA LEU A 229 9.65 36.81 10.74
C LEU A 229 9.15 37.55 11.99
N PRO A 230 8.69 38.81 11.86
CA PRO A 230 8.10 39.55 12.96
C PRO A 230 6.89 38.80 13.58
N PRO A 231 6.63 38.97 14.89
CA PRO A 231 5.53 38.28 15.58
C PRO A 231 4.15 38.48 14.92
N ASP A 232 3.89 39.65 14.35
CA ASP A 232 2.63 39.95 13.65
C ASP A 232 2.46 39.13 12.38
N ASP A 233 3.54 38.93 11.61
CA ASP A 233 3.52 38.12 10.39
C ASP A 233 3.40 36.62 10.74
N LEU A 234 4.08 36.17 11.80
CA LEU A 234 3.94 34.81 12.34
C LEU A 234 2.50 34.55 12.81
N ALA A 235 1.88 35.49 13.52
CA ALA A 235 0.50 35.37 14.00
C ALA A 235 -0.49 35.20 12.84
N LYS A 236 -0.26 35.88 11.71
CA LYS A 236 -1.07 35.73 10.49
C LYS A 236 -0.83 34.39 9.78
N LEU A 237 0.42 33.92 9.74
CA LEU A 237 0.79 32.67 9.06
C LEU A 237 0.39 31.41 9.84
N ARG A 238 0.33 31.46 11.18
CA ARG A 238 0.03 30.30 12.04
C ARG A 238 -1.28 29.58 11.68
N PRO A 239 -2.43 30.25 11.50
CA PRO A 239 -3.67 29.58 11.08
C PRO A 239 -3.54 28.84 9.75
N LEU A 240 -2.88 29.44 8.76
CA LEU A 240 -2.64 28.82 7.46
C LEU A 240 -1.74 27.58 7.59
N ALA A 241 -0.62 27.72 8.32
CA ALA A 241 0.28 26.62 8.61
C ALA A 241 -0.49 25.49 9.31
N MET A 242 -1.20 25.77 10.41
CA MET A 242 -2.00 24.76 11.12
C MET A 242 -3.00 24.06 10.20
N ARG A 243 -3.72 24.79 9.33
CA ARG A 243 -4.65 24.22 8.35
C ARG A 243 -3.95 23.22 7.41
N PHE A 244 -2.81 23.62 6.84
CA PHE A 244 -2.03 22.75 5.95
C PHE A 244 -1.45 21.53 6.69
N GLY A 245 -1.00 21.75 7.92
CA GLY A 245 -0.46 20.74 8.82
C GLY A 245 -1.47 19.66 9.17
N LEU A 246 -2.66 20.07 9.59
CA LEU A 246 -3.74 19.16 9.95
C LEU A 246 -4.24 18.37 8.74
N ALA A 247 -4.36 19.02 7.57
CA ALA A 247 -4.73 18.32 6.33
C ALA A 247 -3.70 17.24 5.97
N GLY A 248 -2.40 17.57 6.00
CA GLY A 248 -1.33 16.62 5.75
C GLY A 248 -1.26 15.50 6.80
N GLN A 249 -1.39 15.83 8.09
CA GLN A 249 -1.39 14.85 9.17
C GLN A 249 -2.59 13.89 9.07
N ALA A 250 -3.76 14.38 8.66
CA ALA A 250 -4.91 13.54 8.38
C ALA A 250 -4.63 12.55 7.23
N ALA A 251 -4.00 13.00 6.15
CA ALA A 251 -3.60 12.15 5.04
C ALA A 251 -2.58 11.07 5.48
N TRP A 252 -1.60 11.45 6.30
CA TRP A 252 -0.62 10.52 6.88
C TRP A 252 -1.27 9.47 7.79
N SER A 253 -2.09 9.89 8.74
CA SER A 253 -2.72 8.99 9.72
C SER A 253 -3.60 7.91 9.08
N LYS A 254 -4.25 8.26 7.96
CA LYS A 254 -5.13 7.35 7.20
C LYS A 254 -4.37 6.62 6.09
N MET A 255 -3.14 7.01 5.79
CA MET A 255 -2.42 6.62 4.56
C MET A 255 -3.31 6.77 3.31
N GLN A 256 -3.99 7.90 3.18
CA GLN A 256 -4.96 8.17 2.12
C GLN A 256 -4.88 9.62 1.66
N LEU A 257 -5.18 9.86 0.38
CA LEU A 257 -5.33 11.19 -0.19
C LEU A 257 -6.65 11.80 0.28
N THR A 258 -6.62 12.53 1.40
CA THR A 258 -7.80 13.27 1.87
C THR A 258 -8.11 14.43 0.92
N ASP A 259 -9.38 14.78 0.78
CA ASP A 259 -9.81 15.86 -0.11
C ASP A 259 -9.16 17.20 0.24
N ASP A 260 -9.00 17.50 1.53
CA ASP A 260 -8.34 18.72 1.99
C ASP A 260 -6.85 18.77 1.59
N ALA A 261 -6.10 17.70 1.87
CA ALA A 261 -4.68 17.63 1.53
C ALA A 261 -4.48 17.68 0.00
N PHE A 262 -5.36 17.01 -0.73
CA PHE A 262 -5.39 17.01 -2.18
C PHE A 262 -5.68 18.39 -2.76
N ALA A 263 -6.69 19.10 -2.24
CA ALA A 263 -7.04 20.45 -2.68
C ALA A 263 -5.88 21.44 -2.46
N ILE A 264 -5.18 21.33 -1.33
CA ILE A 264 -4.01 22.15 -1.03
C ILE A 264 -2.84 21.80 -1.97
N ALA A 265 -2.52 20.52 -2.14
CA ALA A 265 -1.41 20.09 -2.99
C ALA A 265 -1.62 20.45 -4.47
N ARG A 266 -2.87 20.45 -4.94
CA ARG A 266 -3.23 20.90 -6.28
C ARG A 266 -2.80 22.35 -6.53
N ALA A 267 -2.80 23.19 -5.49
CA ALA A 267 -2.46 24.60 -5.55
C ALA A 267 -0.95 24.91 -5.64
N GLN A 268 -0.09 23.90 -5.79
CA GLN A 268 1.37 24.07 -5.86
C GLN A 268 1.86 24.73 -7.17
N ASN A 269 1.02 24.78 -8.21
CA ASN A 269 1.36 25.41 -9.50
C ASN A 269 1.70 26.91 -9.38
N SER A 270 2.40 27.45 -10.40
CA SER A 270 3.16 28.71 -10.34
C SER A 270 2.44 29.95 -9.78
N GLU A 271 1.12 30.03 -9.89
CA GLU A 271 0.32 31.19 -9.47
C GLU A 271 -0.74 30.86 -8.40
N GLN A 272 -0.97 29.57 -8.12
CA GLN A 272 -2.08 29.14 -7.26
C GLN A 272 -1.82 29.35 -5.76
N TRP A 273 -0.62 29.80 -5.40
CA TRP A 273 -0.27 30.19 -4.03
C TRP A 273 -0.73 31.61 -3.67
N GLN A 274 -0.94 32.48 -4.67
CA GLN A 274 -1.29 33.89 -4.44
C GLN A 274 -2.60 34.09 -3.67
N PRO A 275 -3.69 33.33 -3.92
CA PRO A 275 -4.91 33.45 -3.13
C PRO A 275 -4.70 33.20 -1.64
N TYR A 276 -3.84 32.25 -1.27
CA TYR A 276 -3.48 32.00 0.13
C TYR A 276 -2.66 33.14 0.73
N PHE A 277 -1.80 33.78 -0.06
CA PHE A 277 -1.07 34.96 0.38
C PHE A 277 -2.02 36.14 0.66
N VAL A 278 -2.95 36.41 -0.25
CA VAL A 278 -3.99 37.44 -0.08
C VAL A 278 -4.90 37.12 1.10
N GLU A 279 -5.30 35.86 1.30
CA GLU A 279 -6.08 35.42 2.46
C GLU A 279 -5.38 35.76 3.78
N VAL A 280 -4.07 35.53 3.87
CA VAL A 280 -3.30 35.72 5.10
C VAL A 280 -2.95 37.19 5.37
N PHE A 281 -2.53 37.91 4.34
CA PHE A 281 -1.96 39.25 4.51
C PHE A 281 -2.91 40.39 4.10
N GLY A 282 -3.97 40.10 3.35
CA GLY A 282 -4.90 41.10 2.82
C GLY A 282 -4.32 41.99 1.72
N GLU A 283 -3.17 41.61 1.15
CA GLU A 283 -2.48 42.35 0.10
C GLU A 283 -2.03 41.43 -1.03
N GLU A 284 -1.93 41.98 -2.25
CA GLU A 284 -1.40 41.24 -3.40
C GLU A 284 0.12 41.06 -3.29
N PRO A 285 0.66 39.88 -3.65
CA PRO A 285 2.10 39.65 -3.66
C PRO A 285 2.80 40.54 -4.70
N LYS A 286 3.84 41.28 -4.28
CA LYS A 286 4.59 42.26 -5.10
C LYS A 286 5.96 41.76 -5.58
#